data_AF-A0A956R1V1-F1
#
_entry.id   AF-A0A956R1V1-F1
#
_cell.length_a   1.000
_cell.length_b   1.000
_cell.length_c   1.000
_cell.angle_alpha   90.00
_cell.angle_beta   90.00
_cell.angle_gamma   90.00
#
_symmetry.space_group_name_H-M   'P 1'
#
loop_
_entity.id
_entity.type
_entity.pdbx_description
1 polymer ?
#
loop_
_entity_poly.entity_id
_entity_poly.type
_entity_poly.pdbx_seq_one_letter_code
_entity_poly.pdbx_strand_id
1 'polypeptide(L)'
;ISQYFTLVEQEASKRRRATWEVLRKKVTPRVWIILTGDDERRLEETTALLSQGLNAQIDVQRVLNMLDDRKRDANYLKEWRRRRSEAAYLMRTLDVRILPLPPNAAVAAVRAYGSDKLKAALQKQTISADACIQTIMRTRLYKQIVRELGGDPDPHTKGKPVGEKTAQEYKRVQQNASVDDKPLNYALGRALEAALFANGHRVRVMVEKRRLVEGVTLQPDIQVWIGDAEVICLEPTWRTAGGELEGELEKRQSSIGMGAIQRYALGKIHEYVKALEL
;
A
#
# COMPACT_ATOMS: atom_id res chain seq x y z
N ILE A 1 39.59 10.59 -8.79
CA ILE A 1 38.29 10.06 -9.31
C ILE A 1 38.17 8.55 -9.06
N SER A 2 39.11 7.71 -9.52
CA SER A 2 39.07 6.25 -9.30
C SER A 2 38.97 5.85 -7.81
N GLN A 3 39.79 6.45 -6.93
CA GLN A 3 39.74 6.19 -5.48
C GLN A 3 38.38 6.53 -4.83
N TYR A 4 37.69 7.56 -5.33
CA TYR A 4 36.36 7.93 -4.82
C TYR A 4 35.33 6.84 -5.18
N PHE A 5 35.33 6.36 -6.42
CA PHE A 5 34.43 5.27 -6.83
C PHE A 5 34.73 3.97 -6.08
N THR A 6 36.00 3.64 -5.83
CA THR A 6 36.36 2.48 -5.02
C THR A 6 35.85 2.59 -3.58
N LEU A 7 35.95 3.77 -2.95
CA LEU A 7 35.41 4.00 -1.61
C LEU A 7 33.88 3.90 -1.58
N VAL A 8 33.20 4.43 -2.60
CA VAL A 8 31.75 4.32 -2.76
C VAL A 8 31.33 2.84 -2.91
N GLU A 9 32.05 2.06 -3.72
CA GLU A 9 31.77 0.63 -3.90
C GLU A 9 32.03 -0.19 -2.63
N GLN A 10 33.10 0.10 -1.90
CA GLN A 10 33.41 -0.56 -0.65
C GLN A 10 32.34 -0.29 0.41
N GLU A 11 31.92 0.97 0.58
CA GLU A 11 30.87 1.34 1.52
C GLU A 11 29.51 0.75 1.10
N ALA A 12 29.17 0.80 -0.20
CA ALA A 12 27.96 0.16 -0.73
C ALA A 12 27.97 -1.36 -0.53
N SER A 13 29.13 -2.00 -0.64
CA SER A 13 29.29 -3.45 -0.43
C SER A 13 29.28 -3.83 1.04
N LYS A 14 29.79 -2.97 1.93
CA LYS A 14 29.71 -3.13 3.39
C LYS A 14 28.27 -3.03 3.87
N ARG A 15 27.54 -1.99 3.43
CA ARG A 15 26.11 -1.81 3.73
C ARG A 15 25.26 -2.94 3.19
N ARG A 16 25.48 -3.32 1.92
CA ARG A 16 24.80 -4.48 1.33
C ARG A 16 25.07 -5.75 2.14
N ARG A 17 26.32 -6.05 2.52
CA ARG A 17 26.63 -7.24 3.33
C ARG A 17 25.93 -7.22 4.69
N ALA A 18 25.97 -6.11 5.42
CA ALA A 18 25.29 -6.00 6.71
C ALA A 18 23.78 -6.25 6.59
N THR A 19 23.12 -5.66 5.60
CA THR A 19 21.69 -5.90 5.36
C THR A 19 21.40 -7.29 4.82
N TRP A 20 22.24 -7.81 3.91
CA TRP A 20 22.11 -9.16 3.38
C TRP A 20 22.38 -10.24 4.42
N GLU A 21 23.20 -10.00 5.44
CA GLU A 21 23.40 -10.93 6.55
C GLU A 21 22.17 -10.98 7.49
N VAL A 22 21.48 -9.85 7.66
CA VAL A 22 20.18 -9.77 8.36
C VAL A 22 19.07 -10.45 7.54
N LEU A 23 19.04 -10.24 6.22
CA LEU A 23 18.05 -10.79 5.30
C LEU A 23 18.33 -12.25 4.89
N ARG A 24 19.57 -12.75 4.87
CA ARG A 24 19.88 -14.17 4.56
C ARG A 24 19.29 -15.15 5.57
N LYS A 25 18.93 -14.66 6.75
CA LYS A 25 18.28 -15.45 7.82
C LYS A 25 16.79 -15.09 8.00
N LYS A 26 16.24 -14.14 7.23
CA LYS A 26 14.90 -13.56 7.43
C LYS A 26 14.16 -13.38 6.11
N VAL A 27 12.85 -13.31 6.20
CA VAL A 27 11.96 -12.94 5.08
C VAL A 27 12.33 -11.55 4.55
N THR A 28 12.22 -11.35 3.23
CA THR A 28 12.46 -10.09 2.53
C THR A 28 11.13 -9.40 2.24
N PRO A 29 10.72 -8.41 3.06
CA PRO A 29 9.46 -7.73 2.86
C PRO A 29 9.56 -6.60 1.85
N ARG A 30 8.53 -6.49 1.02
CA ARG A 30 8.27 -5.36 0.14
C ARG A 30 7.08 -4.58 0.70
N VAL A 31 7.24 -3.29 0.96
CA VAL A 31 6.24 -2.48 1.69
C VAL A 31 5.44 -1.64 0.71
N TRP A 32 4.20 -2.04 0.44
CA TRP A 32 3.33 -1.39 -0.53
C TRP A 32 2.18 -0.67 0.18
N ILE A 33 2.17 0.65 0.07
CA ILE A 33 1.10 1.50 0.60
C ILE A 33 -0.04 1.52 -0.41
N ILE A 34 -1.23 1.09 0.00
CA ILE A 34 -2.40 1.02 -0.88
C ILE A 34 -3.30 2.23 -0.60
N LEU A 35 -3.28 3.20 -1.50
CA LEU A 35 -4.04 4.43 -1.36
C LEU A 35 -5.47 4.23 -1.89
N THR A 36 -6.44 4.16 -0.98
CA THR A 36 -7.86 4.01 -1.29
C THR A 36 -8.62 5.32 -0.99
N GLY A 37 -9.67 5.64 -1.76
CA GLY A 37 -10.48 6.84 -1.54
C GLY A 37 -11.74 6.91 -2.40
N ASP A 38 -12.59 7.89 -2.13
CA ASP A 38 -13.85 8.18 -2.84
C ASP A 38 -13.64 9.03 -4.11
N ASP A 39 -12.51 9.71 -4.26
CA ASP A 39 -12.18 10.55 -5.41
C ASP A 39 -11.02 9.94 -6.22
N GLU A 40 -11.36 9.23 -7.29
CA GLU A 40 -10.39 8.55 -8.17
C GLU A 40 -9.35 9.51 -8.75
N ARG A 41 -9.75 10.71 -9.17
CA ARG A 41 -8.83 11.68 -9.75
C ARG A 41 -7.79 12.10 -8.70
N ARG A 42 -8.24 12.41 -7.49
CA ARG A 42 -7.36 12.84 -6.40
C ARG A 42 -6.44 11.70 -5.93
N LEU A 43 -6.90 10.45 -5.97
CA LEU A 43 -6.05 9.28 -5.69
C LEU A 43 -4.92 9.15 -6.70
N GLU A 44 -5.23 9.25 -7.99
CA GLU A 44 -4.25 9.18 -9.07
C GLU A 44 -3.25 10.35 -8.99
N GLU A 45 -3.73 11.59 -8.79
CA GLU A 45 -2.87 12.76 -8.61
C GLU A 45 -1.94 12.62 -7.41
N THR A 46 -2.48 12.20 -6.26
CA THR A 46 -1.68 12.02 -5.04
C THR A 46 -0.65 10.91 -5.20
N THR A 47 -1.02 9.81 -5.85
CA THR A 47 -0.11 8.70 -6.11
C THR A 47 0.99 9.12 -7.08
N ALA A 48 0.65 9.80 -8.18
CA ALA A 48 1.62 10.30 -9.15
C ALA A 48 2.59 11.33 -8.54
N LEU A 49 2.14 12.12 -7.57
CA LEU A 49 2.98 13.08 -6.85
C LEU A 49 3.92 12.45 -5.82
N LEU A 50 3.66 11.21 -5.38
CA LEU A 50 4.45 10.53 -4.35
C LEU A 50 5.25 9.34 -4.89
N SER A 51 5.03 8.96 -6.14
CA SER A 51 5.65 7.80 -6.77
C SER A 51 6.29 8.15 -8.11
N GLN A 52 7.18 7.28 -8.58
CA GLN A 52 7.92 7.41 -9.82
C GLN A 52 7.89 6.10 -10.61
N GLY A 53 7.97 6.24 -11.94
CA GLY A 53 8.08 5.14 -12.88
C GLY A 53 6.83 4.26 -13.00
N LEU A 54 6.94 3.23 -13.85
CA LEU A 54 5.84 2.31 -14.15
C LEU A 54 5.46 1.45 -12.93
N ASN A 55 6.42 1.16 -12.06
CA ASN A 55 6.24 0.33 -10.86
C ASN A 55 5.63 1.08 -9.67
N ALA A 56 5.40 2.40 -9.77
CA ALA A 56 4.89 3.22 -8.67
C ALA A 56 5.77 3.18 -7.41
N GLN A 57 7.09 3.10 -7.59
CA GLN A 57 8.04 3.18 -6.49
C GLN A 57 7.94 4.54 -5.83
N ILE A 58 8.13 4.62 -4.51
CA ILE A 58 8.14 5.92 -3.82
C ILE A 58 9.19 6.84 -4.45
N ASP A 59 8.83 8.12 -4.64
CA ASP A 59 9.77 9.14 -5.09
C ASP A 59 10.72 9.49 -3.95
N VAL A 60 11.83 8.76 -3.88
CA VAL A 60 12.88 8.94 -2.88
C VAL A 60 13.43 10.35 -2.92
N GLN A 61 13.67 10.94 -4.10
CA GLN A 61 14.26 12.27 -4.20
C GLN A 61 13.34 13.32 -3.58
N ARG A 62 12.04 13.21 -3.82
CA ARG A 62 11.03 14.07 -3.17
C ARG A 62 11.00 13.88 -1.66
N VAL A 63 11.13 12.65 -1.16
CA VAL A 63 11.25 12.41 0.28
C VAL A 63 12.49 13.10 0.85
N LEU A 64 13.66 12.92 0.23
CA LEU A 64 14.90 13.54 0.68
C LEU A 64 14.81 15.07 0.69
N ASN A 65 14.28 15.67 -0.37
CA ASN A 65 14.06 17.13 -0.45
C ASN A 65 13.17 17.63 0.70
N MET A 66 12.15 16.86 1.09
CA MET A 66 11.32 17.21 2.24
C MET A 66 12.05 17.08 3.57
N LEU A 67 12.90 16.06 3.75
CA LEU A 67 13.70 15.91 4.97
C LEU A 67 14.67 17.09 5.13
N ASP A 68 15.20 17.59 4.01
CA ASP A 68 16.15 18.69 3.93
C ASP A 68 15.47 20.07 4.12
N ASP A 69 14.14 20.17 3.96
CA ASP A 69 13.36 21.38 4.21
C ASP A 69 13.28 21.70 5.72
N ARG A 70 14.17 22.59 6.18
CA ARG A 70 14.25 23.03 7.57
C ARG A 70 13.00 23.77 8.07
N LYS A 71 12.14 24.26 7.18
CA LYS A 71 10.88 24.94 7.58
C LYS A 71 9.83 23.94 8.08
N ARG A 72 9.98 22.65 7.77
CA ARG A 72 9.04 21.59 8.19
C ARG A 72 9.52 20.88 9.46
N ASP A 73 9.26 21.41 10.65
CA ASP A 73 9.66 20.74 11.91
C ASP A 73 8.63 19.71 12.43
N ALA A 74 8.13 18.86 11.54
CA ALA A 74 7.17 17.85 11.95
C ALA A 74 7.86 16.69 12.68
N ASN A 75 7.33 16.28 13.85
CA ASN A 75 7.93 15.24 14.70
C ASN A 75 8.21 13.91 13.96
N TYR A 76 7.32 13.49 13.07
CA TYR A 76 7.49 12.25 12.29
C TYR A 76 8.69 12.27 11.32
N LEU A 77 9.26 13.44 11.04
CA LEU A 77 10.44 13.61 10.19
C LEU A 77 11.75 13.57 10.97
N LYS A 78 11.73 13.74 12.30
CA LYS A 78 12.95 13.84 13.12
C LYS A 78 13.83 12.59 13.01
N GLU A 79 13.20 11.42 13.06
CA GLU A 79 13.92 10.15 12.95
C GLU A 79 14.46 9.92 11.52
N TRP A 80 13.65 10.25 10.51
CA TRP A 80 14.09 10.17 9.12
C TRP A 80 15.21 11.16 8.79
N ARG A 81 15.26 12.32 9.45
CA ARG A 81 16.38 13.28 9.33
C ARG A 81 17.66 12.71 9.93
N ARG A 82 17.58 12.00 11.05
CA ARG A 82 18.74 11.29 11.63
C ARG A 82 19.25 10.21 10.68
N ARG A 83 18.33 9.48 10.04
CA ARG A 83 18.61 8.44 9.04
C ARG A 83 18.68 8.96 7.60
N ARG A 84 18.90 10.27 7.41
CA ARG A 84 18.82 10.90 6.08
C ARG A 84 19.82 10.31 5.07
N SER A 85 20.99 9.89 5.53
CA SER A 85 22.02 9.24 4.69
C SER A 85 21.62 7.82 4.27
N GLU A 86 20.68 7.19 4.98
CA GLU A 86 20.23 5.81 4.76
C GLU A 86 18.85 5.73 4.11
N ALA A 87 18.06 6.80 4.16
CA ALA A 87 16.65 6.81 3.73
C ALA A 87 16.45 6.24 2.33
N ALA A 88 17.28 6.64 1.36
CA ALA A 88 17.21 6.14 -0.01
C ALA A 88 17.52 4.65 -0.12
N TYR A 89 18.46 4.17 0.69
CA TYR A 89 18.83 2.76 0.73
C TYR A 89 17.69 1.94 1.33
N LEU A 90 17.19 2.32 2.51
CA LEU A 90 16.11 1.61 3.22
C LEU A 90 14.83 1.50 2.37
N MET A 91 14.41 2.59 1.71
CA MET A 91 13.21 2.59 0.86
C MET A 91 13.35 1.69 -0.37
N ARG A 92 14.57 1.56 -0.93
CA ARG A 92 14.84 0.66 -2.05
C ARG A 92 14.93 -0.79 -1.59
N THR A 93 15.57 -1.03 -0.45
CA THR A 93 15.67 -2.37 0.17
C THR A 93 14.29 -2.93 0.47
N LEU A 94 13.38 -2.11 0.98
CA LEU A 94 12.00 -2.48 1.29
C LEU A 94 11.07 -2.40 0.06
N ASP A 95 11.58 -2.16 -1.16
CA ASP A 95 10.80 -1.94 -2.39
C ASP A 95 9.51 -1.15 -2.15
N VAL A 96 9.66 0.05 -1.58
CA VAL A 96 8.51 0.84 -1.15
C VAL A 96 7.74 1.34 -2.37
N ARG A 97 6.45 1.01 -2.43
CA ARG A 97 5.55 1.45 -3.51
C ARG A 97 4.30 2.11 -2.95
N ILE A 98 3.71 3.02 -3.74
CA ILE A 98 2.42 3.65 -3.43
C ILE A 98 1.51 3.37 -4.61
N LEU A 99 0.45 2.60 -4.39
CA LEU A 99 -0.45 2.14 -5.45
C LEU A 99 -1.88 2.59 -5.17
N PRO A 100 -2.61 3.10 -6.17
CA PRO A 100 -4.00 3.46 -5.97
C PRO A 100 -4.87 2.20 -6.00
N LEU A 101 -5.89 2.18 -5.14
CA LEU A 101 -7.02 1.26 -5.26
C LEU A 101 -8.29 2.09 -5.50
N PRO A 102 -8.89 1.99 -6.69
CA PRO A 102 -10.04 2.80 -7.03
C PRO A 102 -11.27 2.41 -6.20
N PRO A 103 -12.20 3.36 -5.92
CA PRO A 103 -13.34 3.13 -5.04
C PRO A 103 -14.23 1.95 -5.47
N ASN A 104 -14.39 1.72 -6.78
CA ASN A 104 -15.14 0.57 -7.29
C ASN A 104 -14.53 -0.79 -6.88
N ALA A 105 -13.19 -0.92 -6.89
CA ALA A 105 -12.50 -2.13 -6.49
C ALA A 105 -12.61 -2.36 -4.98
N ALA A 106 -12.44 -1.31 -4.19
CA ALA A 106 -12.65 -1.35 -2.74
C ALA A 106 -14.07 -1.77 -2.35
N VAL A 107 -15.09 -1.13 -2.95
CA VAL A 107 -16.50 -1.48 -2.71
C VAL A 107 -16.82 -2.89 -3.21
N ALA A 108 -16.27 -3.31 -4.36
CA ALA A 108 -16.45 -4.67 -4.87
C ALA A 108 -15.89 -5.72 -3.90
N ALA A 109 -14.72 -5.49 -3.32
CA ALA A 109 -14.13 -6.38 -2.32
C ALA A 109 -15.05 -6.53 -1.10
N VAL A 110 -15.59 -5.42 -0.57
CA VAL A 110 -16.53 -5.44 0.56
C VAL A 110 -17.83 -6.17 0.21
N ARG A 111 -18.42 -5.91 -0.96
CA ARG A 111 -19.67 -6.55 -1.39
C ARG A 111 -19.54 -8.06 -1.61
N ALA A 112 -18.37 -8.54 -2.00
CA ALA A 112 -18.13 -9.98 -2.15
C ALA A 112 -17.73 -10.63 -0.82
N TYR A 113 -16.70 -10.10 -0.16
CA TYR A 113 -15.98 -10.78 0.93
C TYR A 113 -16.09 -10.09 2.30
N GLY A 114 -16.77 -8.95 2.39
CA GLY A 114 -17.05 -8.29 3.67
C GLY A 114 -18.05 -9.07 4.52
N SER A 115 -18.01 -8.83 5.83
CA SER A 115 -19.02 -9.35 6.76
C SER A 115 -20.39 -8.72 6.51
N ASP A 116 -21.45 -9.36 7.00
CA ASP A 116 -22.81 -8.84 6.85
C ASP A 116 -22.96 -7.45 7.48
N LYS A 117 -22.26 -7.19 8.59
CA LYS A 117 -22.19 -5.87 9.22
C LYS A 117 -21.63 -4.80 8.27
N LEU A 118 -20.54 -5.10 7.55
CA LEU A 118 -19.97 -4.17 6.58
C LEU A 118 -20.89 -3.97 5.37
N LYS A 119 -21.52 -5.05 4.91
CA LYS A 119 -22.42 -5.04 3.75
C LYS A 119 -23.72 -4.30 4.04
N ALA A 120 -24.24 -4.36 5.27
CA ALA A 120 -25.48 -3.71 5.68
C ALA A 120 -25.43 -2.17 5.52
N ALA A 121 -24.24 -1.57 5.58
CA ALA A 121 -24.05 -0.14 5.36
C ALA A 121 -24.12 0.27 3.87
N LEU A 122 -24.19 -0.67 2.93
CA LEU A 122 -24.21 -0.40 1.49
C LEU A 122 -25.63 -0.42 0.93
N GLN A 123 -25.94 0.43 -0.05
CA GLN A 123 -27.22 0.37 -0.76
C GLN A 123 -27.32 -0.92 -1.60
N LYS A 124 -26.23 -1.25 -2.30
CA LYS A 124 -26.09 -2.56 -2.94
C LYS A 124 -25.14 -3.40 -2.09
N GLN A 125 -25.71 -4.35 -1.35
CA GLN A 125 -24.97 -5.09 -0.33
C GLN A 125 -24.04 -6.16 -0.91
N THR A 126 -24.42 -6.78 -2.04
CA THR A 126 -23.71 -7.95 -2.58
C THR A 126 -23.41 -7.84 -4.07
N ILE A 127 -22.37 -8.56 -4.48
CA ILE A 127 -22.05 -8.91 -5.88
C ILE A 127 -21.56 -10.35 -5.92
N SER A 128 -21.53 -10.97 -7.11
CA SER A 128 -20.88 -12.27 -7.28
C SER A 128 -19.36 -12.18 -7.09
N ALA A 129 -18.75 -13.29 -6.67
CA ALA A 129 -17.30 -13.41 -6.57
C ALA A 129 -16.62 -13.12 -7.91
N ASP A 130 -17.17 -13.61 -9.03
CA ASP A 130 -16.62 -13.38 -10.37
C ASP A 130 -16.60 -11.91 -10.75
N ALA A 131 -17.68 -11.16 -10.46
CA ALA A 131 -17.73 -9.73 -10.72
C ALA A 131 -16.68 -8.96 -9.90
N CYS A 132 -16.44 -9.39 -8.65
CA CYS A 132 -15.37 -8.86 -7.82
C CYS A 132 -14.00 -9.16 -8.41
N ILE A 133 -13.72 -10.43 -8.75
CA ILE A 133 -12.46 -10.89 -9.35
C ILE A 133 -12.12 -10.06 -10.60
N GLN A 134 -13.07 -9.93 -11.53
CA GLN A 134 -12.88 -9.14 -12.75
C GLN A 134 -12.61 -7.66 -12.47
N THR A 135 -13.20 -7.10 -11.40
CA THR A 135 -12.92 -5.73 -10.98
C THR A 135 -11.52 -5.60 -10.40
N ILE A 136 -11.09 -6.52 -9.53
CA ILE A 136 -9.76 -6.54 -8.93
C ILE A 136 -8.68 -6.71 -10.00
N MET A 137 -8.87 -7.61 -10.96
CA MET A 137 -7.90 -7.90 -12.03
C MET A 137 -7.55 -6.68 -12.89
N ARG A 138 -8.45 -5.69 -12.98
CA ARG A 138 -8.23 -4.45 -13.74
C ARG A 138 -7.38 -3.44 -12.99
N THR A 139 -7.24 -3.57 -11.67
CA THR A 139 -6.53 -2.60 -10.83
C THR A 139 -5.03 -2.60 -11.11
N ARG A 140 -4.39 -1.44 -10.92
CA ARG A 140 -2.92 -1.34 -10.97
C ARG A 140 -2.26 -2.22 -9.91
N LEU A 141 -2.85 -2.30 -8.71
CA LEU A 141 -2.38 -3.16 -7.61
C LEU A 141 -2.27 -4.62 -8.05
N TYR A 142 -3.35 -5.23 -8.54
CA TYR A 142 -3.34 -6.62 -8.99
C TYR A 142 -2.27 -6.87 -10.04
N LYS A 143 -2.22 -6.00 -11.05
CA LYS A 143 -1.25 -6.11 -12.14
C LYS A 143 0.19 -6.01 -11.64
N GLN A 144 0.48 -5.20 -10.63
CA GLN A 144 1.83 -5.19 -10.05
C GLN A 144 2.14 -6.46 -9.27
N ILE A 145 1.18 -7.00 -8.51
CA ILE A 145 1.38 -8.30 -7.82
C ILE A 145 1.71 -9.39 -8.86
N VAL A 146 0.93 -9.49 -9.95
CA VAL A 146 1.17 -10.50 -10.99
C VAL A 146 2.57 -10.38 -11.61
N ARG A 147 3.07 -9.16 -11.83
CA ARG A 147 4.46 -8.95 -12.32
C ARG A 147 5.50 -9.46 -11.34
N GLU A 148 5.33 -9.24 -10.04
CA GLU A 148 6.25 -9.77 -9.03
C GLU A 148 6.19 -11.30 -8.92
N LEU A 149 5.07 -11.90 -9.33
CA LEU A 149 4.91 -13.35 -9.45
C LEU A 149 5.48 -13.90 -10.77
N GLY A 150 6.16 -13.06 -11.58
CA GLY A 150 6.73 -13.45 -12.87
C GLY A 150 5.71 -13.58 -14.00
N GLY A 151 4.47 -13.13 -13.80
CA GLY A 151 3.45 -13.09 -14.85
C GLY A 151 3.55 -11.84 -15.73
N ASP A 152 2.85 -11.87 -16.85
CA ASP A 152 2.74 -10.74 -17.79
C ASP A 152 1.27 -10.29 -17.90
N PRO A 153 0.80 -9.42 -16.99
CA PRO A 153 -0.57 -8.96 -17.01
C PRO A 153 -0.74 -7.87 -18.07
N ASP A 154 -1.91 -7.84 -18.71
CA ASP A 154 -2.29 -6.79 -19.64
C ASP A 154 -1.96 -5.39 -19.08
N PRO A 155 -1.52 -4.44 -19.92
CA PRO A 155 -1.25 -3.07 -19.50
C PRO A 155 -2.41 -2.49 -18.68
N HIS A 156 -2.09 -1.76 -17.61
CA HIS A 156 -3.13 -1.05 -16.86
C HIS A 156 -3.69 0.06 -17.75
N THR A 157 -4.96 -0.06 -18.12
CA THR A 157 -5.70 0.99 -18.81
C THR A 157 -6.55 1.74 -17.77
N LYS A 158 -6.57 3.07 -17.87
CA LYS A 158 -7.49 3.86 -17.05
C LYS A 158 -8.91 3.44 -17.39
N GLY A 159 -9.66 3.03 -16.36
CA GLY A 159 -11.05 2.65 -16.50
C GLY A 159 -11.95 3.85 -16.82
N LYS A 160 -13.25 3.59 -16.99
CA LYS A 160 -14.24 4.68 -16.97
C LYS A 160 -14.19 5.36 -15.59
N PRO A 161 -14.31 6.69 -15.53
CA PRO A 161 -14.36 7.41 -14.27
C PRO A 161 -15.39 6.80 -13.32
N VAL A 162 -15.02 6.67 -12.05
CA VAL A 162 -15.95 6.19 -11.03
C VAL A 162 -17.13 7.16 -10.92
N GLY A 163 -18.34 6.65 -11.18
CA GLY A 163 -19.56 7.43 -11.03
C GLY A 163 -19.87 7.75 -9.57
N GLU A 164 -20.60 8.86 -9.35
CA GLU A 164 -20.89 9.42 -8.03
C GLU A 164 -21.51 8.40 -7.06
N LYS A 165 -22.43 7.55 -7.53
CA LYS A 165 -23.02 6.47 -6.71
C LYS A 165 -21.98 5.55 -6.08
N THR A 166 -20.91 5.23 -6.81
CA THR A 166 -19.84 4.35 -6.28
C THR A 166 -18.93 5.10 -5.31
N ALA A 167 -18.67 6.39 -5.55
CA ALA A 167 -17.96 7.24 -4.59
C ALA A 167 -18.75 7.35 -3.27
N GLN A 168 -20.06 7.52 -3.34
CA GLN A 168 -20.95 7.53 -2.17
C GLN A 168 -20.93 6.19 -1.41
N GLU A 169 -21.04 5.07 -2.13
CA GLU A 169 -20.91 3.73 -1.52
C GLU A 169 -19.55 3.54 -0.82
N TYR A 170 -18.47 4.04 -1.42
CA TYR A 170 -17.16 4.01 -0.78
C TYR A 170 -17.12 4.86 0.50
N LYS A 171 -17.78 6.02 0.56
CA LYS A 171 -17.84 6.83 1.79
C LYS A 171 -18.50 6.04 2.94
N ARG A 172 -19.55 5.26 2.65
CA ARG A 172 -20.19 4.35 3.63
C ARG A 172 -19.24 3.25 4.10
N VAL A 173 -18.43 2.69 3.19
CA VAL A 173 -17.33 1.77 3.54
C VAL A 173 -16.31 2.44 4.46
N GLN A 174 -15.87 3.65 4.12
CA GLN A 174 -14.86 4.38 4.87
C GLN A 174 -15.32 4.78 6.28
N GLN A 175 -16.61 5.08 6.46
CA GLN A 175 -17.17 5.36 7.79
C GLN A 175 -16.97 4.16 8.73
N ASN A 176 -17.17 2.94 8.22
CA ASN A 176 -16.89 1.72 8.98
C ASN A 176 -15.38 1.56 9.28
N ALA A 177 -14.51 1.92 8.32
CA ALA A 177 -13.05 1.91 8.48
C ALA A 177 -12.54 2.83 9.61
N SER A 178 -13.26 3.92 9.89
CA SER A 178 -12.82 4.94 10.85
C SER A 178 -12.73 4.42 12.30
N VAL A 179 -13.35 3.27 12.58
CA VAL A 179 -13.35 2.60 13.90
C VAL A 179 -12.42 1.37 13.90
N ASP A 180 -12.48 0.53 12.86
CA ASP A 180 -11.62 -0.65 12.69
C ASP A 180 -11.50 -0.96 11.19
N ASP A 181 -10.29 -0.91 10.66
CA ASP A 181 -9.99 -1.17 9.25
C ASP A 181 -9.77 -2.66 8.95
N LYS A 182 -9.59 -3.51 9.96
CA LYS A 182 -9.34 -4.95 9.78
C LYS A 182 -10.41 -5.64 8.95
N PRO A 183 -11.72 -5.41 9.15
CA PRO A 183 -12.74 -6.08 8.33
C PRO A 183 -12.63 -5.72 6.84
N LEU A 184 -12.15 -4.51 6.53
CA LEU A 184 -11.94 -4.04 5.17
C LEU A 184 -10.67 -4.61 4.56
N ASN A 185 -9.57 -4.64 5.34
CA ASN A 185 -8.32 -5.29 4.95
C ASN A 185 -8.55 -6.79 4.67
N TYR A 186 -9.38 -7.45 5.49
CA TYR A 186 -9.82 -8.82 5.26
C TYR A 186 -10.54 -8.95 3.92
N ALA A 187 -11.58 -8.15 3.67
CA ALA A 187 -12.33 -8.21 2.42
C ALA A 187 -11.43 -7.98 1.19
N LEU A 188 -10.52 -7.00 1.26
CA LEU A 188 -9.56 -6.70 0.20
C LEU A 188 -8.61 -7.87 -0.07
N GLY A 189 -7.99 -8.43 0.97
CA GLY A 189 -7.03 -9.51 0.76
C GLY A 189 -7.70 -10.83 0.33
N ARG A 190 -8.93 -11.13 0.77
CA ARG A 190 -9.72 -12.25 0.22
C ARG A 190 -10.05 -12.02 -1.26
N ALA A 191 -10.37 -10.79 -1.66
CA ALA A 191 -10.61 -10.45 -3.06
C ALA A 191 -9.35 -10.61 -3.92
N LEU A 192 -8.19 -10.21 -3.41
CA LEU A 192 -6.90 -10.41 -4.06
C LEU A 192 -6.55 -11.89 -4.19
N GLU A 193 -6.71 -12.67 -3.12
CA GLU A 193 -6.48 -14.13 -3.14
C GLU A 193 -7.33 -14.81 -4.20
N ALA A 194 -8.64 -14.53 -4.22
CA ALA A 194 -9.56 -15.11 -5.20
C ALA A 194 -9.17 -14.72 -6.64
N ALA A 195 -8.79 -13.47 -6.88
CA ALA A 195 -8.39 -13.00 -8.21
C ALA A 195 -7.05 -13.59 -8.68
N LEU A 196 -6.10 -13.81 -7.76
CA LEU A 196 -4.82 -14.46 -8.07
C LEU A 196 -5.03 -15.95 -8.36
N PHE A 197 -5.84 -16.63 -7.53
CA PHE A 197 -6.18 -18.03 -7.71
C PHE A 197 -6.92 -18.30 -9.02
N ALA A 198 -7.90 -17.45 -9.37
CA ALA A 198 -8.67 -17.58 -10.62
C ALA A 198 -7.80 -17.49 -11.88
N ASN A 199 -6.65 -16.82 -11.81
CA ASN A 199 -5.67 -16.72 -12.89
C ASN A 199 -4.50 -17.71 -12.76
N GLY A 200 -4.65 -18.76 -11.93
CA GLY A 200 -3.66 -19.83 -11.80
C GLY A 200 -2.48 -19.50 -10.89
N HIS A 201 -2.43 -18.32 -10.27
CA HIS A 201 -1.38 -17.98 -9.31
C HIS A 201 -1.70 -18.59 -7.94
N ARG A 202 -0.98 -19.65 -7.57
CA ARG A 202 -1.08 -20.25 -6.22
C ARG A 202 -0.14 -19.53 -5.26
N VAL A 203 -0.65 -18.46 -4.68
CA VAL A 203 0.06 -17.68 -3.66
C VAL A 203 -0.61 -17.80 -2.30
N ARG A 204 0.18 -17.68 -1.23
CA ARG A 204 -0.34 -17.61 0.13
C ARG A 204 -0.66 -16.16 0.46
N VAL A 205 -1.95 -15.84 0.59
CA VAL A 205 -2.42 -14.54 1.05
C VAL A 205 -2.87 -14.64 2.51
N MET A 206 -2.28 -13.84 3.39
CA MET A 206 -2.68 -13.77 4.81
C MET A 206 -3.29 -12.41 5.11
N VAL A 207 -4.48 -12.41 5.71
CA VAL A 207 -5.34 -11.23 5.94
C VAL A 207 -5.65 -10.98 7.41
N GLU A 208 -4.74 -11.42 8.27
CA GLU A 208 -4.87 -11.33 9.71
C GLU A 208 -3.54 -10.83 10.27
N LYS A 209 -3.56 -10.23 11.46
CA LYS A 209 -2.39 -9.73 12.21
C LYS A 209 -1.41 -10.84 12.60
N ARG A 210 -0.86 -11.51 11.59
CA ARG A 210 0.15 -12.53 11.72
C ARG A 210 1.50 -11.86 11.66
N ARG A 211 2.38 -12.31 12.53
CA ARG A 211 3.76 -11.83 12.54
C ARG A 211 4.38 -12.14 11.18
N LEU A 212 5.17 -11.20 10.68
CA LEU A 212 5.89 -11.36 9.42
C LEU A 212 6.84 -12.57 9.48
N VAL A 213 7.56 -12.69 10.60
CA VAL A 213 8.44 -13.80 10.96
C VAL A 213 8.38 -14.05 12.46
N GLU A 214 8.78 -15.24 12.88
CA GLU A 214 8.92 -15.56 14.29
C GLU A 214 9.90 -14.60 14.98
N GLY A 215 9.62 -14.24 16.24
CA GLY A 215 10.42 -13.27 17.00
C GLY A 215 10.22 -11.80 16.63
N VAL A 216 9.55 -11.48 15.51
CA VAL A 216 9.25 -10.09 15.11
C VAL A 216 7.80 -9.74 15.41
N THR A 217 7.57 -8.61 16.09
CA THR A 217 6.22 -8.16 16.48
C THR A 217 5.45 -7.49 15.34
N LEU A 218 6.11 -7.20 14.22
CA LEU A 218 5.51 -6.56 13.06
C LEU A 218 4.44 -7.45 12.44
N GLN A 219 3.25 -6.89 12.23
CA GLN A 219 2.09 -7.56 11.67
C GLN A 219 1.54 -6.70 10.53
N PRO A 220 1.98 -6.97 9.28
CA PRO A 220 1.41 -6.33 8.10
C PRO A 220 -0.10 -6.55 8.02
N ASP A 221 -0.83 -5.59 7.45
CA ASP A 221 -2.28 -5.68 7.30
C ASP A 221 -2.70 -6.81 6.33
N ILE A 222 -1.99 -6.94 5.22
CA ILE A 222 -2.15 -8.04 4.26
C ILE A 222 -0.77 -8.50 3.80
N GLN A 223 -0.54 -9.81 3.73
CA GLN A 223 0.70 -10.41 3.25
C GLN A 223 0.45 -11.27 2.03
N VAL A 224 1.16 -11.03 0.93
CA VAL A 224 1.15 -11.86 -0.27
C VAL A 224 2.53 -12.49 -0.42
N TRP A 225 2.62 -13.80 -0.18
CA TRP A 225 3.90 -14.51 -0.17
C TRP A 225 4.30 -14.97 -1.57
N ILE A 226 5.57 -14.73 -1.90
CA ILE A 226 6.23 -15.17 -3.12
C ILE A 226 7.26 -16.23 -2.68
N GLY A 227 6.88 -17.51 -2.82
CA GLY A 227 7.63 -18.60 -2.20
C GLY A 227 7.71 -18.46 -0.67
N ASP A 228 8.84 -18.86 -0.09
CA ASP A 228 9.04 -18.90 1.36
C ASP A 228 9.85 -17.74 1.92
N ALA A 229 10.55 -16.99 1.06
CA ALA A 229 11.52 -15.98 1.47
C ALA A 229 11.06 -14.55 1.18
N GLU A 230 10.14 -14.35 0.24
CA GLU A 230 9.70 -13.02 -0.18
C GLU A 230 8.23 -12.80 0.15
N VAL A 231 7.90 -11.57 0.53
CA VAL A 231 6.51 -11.21 0.88
C VAL A 231 6.24 -9.76 0.48
N ILE A 232 5.11 -9.57 -0.17
CA ILE A 232 4.54 -8.24 -0.41
C ILE A 232 3.62 -7.93 0.77
N CYS A 233 3.99 -6.93 1.54
CA CYS A 233 3.21 -6.42 2.65
C CYS A 233 2.39 -5.21 2.20
N LEU A 234 1.07 -5.37 2.13
CA LEU A 234 0.16 -4.31 1.74
C LEU A 234 -0.34 -3.58 2.99
N GLU A 235 -0.29 -2.26 2.95
CA GLU A 235 -0.70 -1.36 4.03
C GLU A 235 -1.78 -0.40 3.49
N PRO A 236 -3.08 -0.78 3.52
CA PRO A 236 -4.16 0.03 2.99
C PRO A 236 -4.42 1.29 3.82
N THR A 237 -4.65 2.41 3.13
CA THR A 237 -5.09 3.66 3.74
C THR A 237 -6.51 3.95 3.31
N TRP A 238 -7.49 3.66 4.16
CA TRP A 238 -8.91 3.94 3.93
C TRP A 238 -9.23 5.44 4.09
N ARG A 239 -8.98 6.23 3.03
CA ARG A 239 -9.08 7.70 3.06
C ARG A 239 -10.37 8.22 2.45
N THR A 240 -10.64 9.51 2.65
CA THR A 240 -11.76 10.24 2.03
C THR A 240 -11.36 11.65 1.61
N ALA A 241 -11.96 12.16 0.53
CA ALA A 241 -11.90 13.54 0.08
C ALA A 241 -12.64 14.49 1.05
N GLY A 242 -13.45 13.95 1.96
CA GLY A 242 -14.15 14.72 3.00
C GLY A 242 -15.48 15.33 2.54
N GLY A 243 -16.00 14.90 1.39
CA GLY A 243 -17.30 15.35 0.91
C GLY A 243 -18.45 14.78 1.73
N GLU A 244 -19.47 15.59 1.96
CA GLU A 244 -20.74 15.21 2.59
C GLU A 244 -21.46 14.07 1.84
N LEU A 245 -22.31 13.35 2.57
CA LEU A 245 -23.37 12.51 2.03
C LEU A 245 -24.66 12.95 2.73
N GLU A 246 -25.55 13.65 1.99
CA GLU A 246 -26.74 14.28 2.56
C GLU A 246 -27.57 13.28 3.38
N GLY A 247 -27.88 13.65 4.64
CA GLY A 247 -28.64 12.81 5.57
C GLY A 247 -27.89 11.60 6.17
N GLU A 248 -26.64 11.33 5.76
CA GLU A 248 -25.87 10.16 6.21
C GLU A 248 -24.50 10.53 6.82
N LEU A 249 -23.75 11.44 6.20
CA LEU A 249 -22.39 11.83 6.59
C LEU A 249 -22.18 13.33 6.52
N GLU A 250 -21.75 13.91 7.63
CA GLU A 250 -21.27 15.29 7.69
C GLU A 250 -19.98 15.48 6.89
N LYS A 251 -19.79 16.70 6.36
CA LYS A 251 -18.55 17.12 5.70
C LYS A 251 -17.36 17.03 6.66
N ARG A 252 -16.24 16.49 6.18
CA ARG A 252 -15.00 16.33 6.97
C ARG A 252 -13.81 16.90 6.23
N GLN A 253 -12.69 17.08 6.93
CA GLN A 253 -11.43 17.43 6.28
C GLN A 253 -10.94 16.26 5.41
N SER A 254 -10.43 16.57 4.21
CA SER A 254 -9.84 15.55 3.34
C SER A 254 -8.64 14.88 3.99
N SER A 255 -8.59 13.56 3.87
CA SER A 255 -7.46 12.72 4.31
C SER A 255 -6.67 12.11 3.14
N ILE A 256 -7.05 12.39 1.88
CA ILE A 256 -6.33 11.97 0.66
C ILE A 256 -5.14 12.91 0.34
N GLY A 257 -4.96 14.01 1.07
CA GLY A 257 -3.89 14.97 0.78
C GLY A 257 -2.47 14.38 0.88
N MET A 258 -1.58 14.83 -0.01
CA MET A 258 -0.18 14.40 -0.09
C MET A 258 0.53 14.33 1.26
N GLY A 259 0.41 15.37 2.10
CA GLY A 259 1.06 15.39 3.42
C GLY A 259 0.56 14.31 4.39
N ALA A 260 -0.73 13.93 4.30
CA ALA A 260 -1.29 12.87 5.12
C ALA A 260 -0.80 11.49 4.67
N ILE A 261 -0.79 11.24 3.36
CA ILE A 261 -0.31 9.97 2.79
C ILE A 261 1.19 9.81 3.01
N GLN A 262 1.96 10.88 2.82
CA GLN A 262 3.40 10.87 3.05
C GLN A 262 3.75 10.60 4.51
N ARG A 263 3.04 11.22 5.46
CA ARG A 263 3.19 10.92 6.89
C ARG A 263 2.91 9.46 7.19
N TYR A 264 1.81 8.92 6.66
CA TYR A 264 1.46 7.51 6.85
C TYR A 264 2.52 6.57 6.28
N ALA A 265 2.93 6.79 5.02
CA ALA A 265 3.94 5.98 4.35
C ALA A 265 5.26 5.96 5.12
N LEU A 266 5.77 7.13 5.52
CA LEU A 266 7.01 7.23 6.30
C LEU A 266 6.89 6.60 7.70
N GLY A 267 5.70 6.67 8.32
CA GLY A 267 5.42 5.98 9.58
C GLY A 267 5.51 4.46 9.41
N LYS A 268 4.80 3.90 8.42
CA LYS A 268 4.82 2.47 8.12
C LYS A 268 6.24 2.00 7.77
N ILE A 269 6.94 2.67 6.86
CA ILE A 269 8.31 2.29 6.50
C ILE A 269 9.20 2.27 7.76
N HIS A 270 9.04 3.24 8.67
CA HIS A 270 9.80 3.26 9.91
C HIS A 270 9.48 2.08 10.84
N GLU A 271 8.21 1.65 10.93
CA GLU A 271 7.84 0.42 11.67
C GLU A 271 8.58 -0.80 11.15
N TYR A 272 8.67 -0.96 9.82
CA TYR A 272 9.42 -2.06 9.19
C TYR A 272 10.90 -1.97 9.47
N VAL A 273 11.52 -0.80 9.27
CA VAL A 273 12.94 -0.57 9.54
C VAL A 273 13.28 -0.92 10.99
N LYS A 274 12.47 -0.46 11.95
CA LYS A 274 12.68 -0.75 13.37
C LYS A 274 12.51 -2.23 13.70
N ALA A 275 11.44 -2.86 13.21
CA ALA A 275 11.12 -4.24 13.55
C ALA A 275 12.06 -5.26 12.91
N LEU A 276 12.67 -4.91 11.77
CA LEU A 276 13.62 -5.75 11.06
C LEU A 276 15.09 -5.45 11.42
N GLU A 277 15.32 -4.43 12.25
CA GLU A 277 16.64 -3.97 12.67
C GLU A 277 17.52 -3.56 11.47
N LEU A 278 16.90 -2.81 10.53
CA LEU A 278 17.55 -2.27 9.33
C LEU A 278 18.20 -0.90 9.55
#